data_AF-S0FL87-F1
#
_entry.id   AF-S0FL87-F1
#
_cell.length_a   1.000
_cell.length_b   1.000
_cell.length_c   1.000
_cell.angle_alpha   90.00
_cell.angle_beta   90.00
_cell.angle_gamma   90.00
#
_symmetry.space_group_name_H-M   'P 1'
#
loop_
_entity.id
_entity.type
_entity.pdbx_description
1 polymer ?
#
loop_
_entity_poly.entity_id
_entity_poly.type
_entity_poly.pdbx_seq_one_letter_code
_entity_poly.pdbx_strand_id
1 'polypeptide(L)'
;MRSILEELYEGNICVDELIVSKHPEYRPLNKRISETLAMWRNKLSQEDYNQLEKLMDLRSEAGSIEASEAFMNGFKLGAVIIMEVLNGKEELVKGAD
;
A
#
# COMPACT_ATOMS: atom_id res chain seq x y z
N MET A 1 12.74 19.46 18.47
CA MET A 1 12.22 18.46 17.51
C MET A 1 12.87 17.15 17.87
N ARG A 2 12.10 16.09 18.08
CA ARG A 2 12.64 14.76 18.29
C ARG A 2 13.14 14.20 16.95
N SER A 3 14.14 13.34 17.00
CA SER A 3 14.66 12.64 15.83
C SER A 3 13.70 11.54 15.38
N ILE A 4 13.80 11.13 14.12
CA ILE A 4 12.97 10.04 13.57
C ILE A 4 13.21 8.70 14.29
N LEU A 5 14.40 8.50 14.88
CA LEU A 5 14.73 7.30 15.65
C LEU A 5 14.07 7.29 17.02
N GLU A 6 13.96 8.44 17.68
CA GLU A 6 13.23 8.57 18.95
C GLU A 6 11.73 8.36 18.74
N GLU A 7 11.17 8.94 17.68
CA GLU A 7 9.76 8.74 17.32
C GLU A 7 9.46 7.28 16.94
N LEU A 8 10.41 6.59 16.30
CA LEU A 8 10.30 5.16 16.01
C LEU A 8 10.38 4.31 17.29
N TYR A 9 11.32 4.63 18.20
CA TYR A 9 11.49 3.91 19.47
C TYR A 9 10.26 4.02 20.37
N GLU A 10 9.63 5.19 20.41
CA GLU A 10 8.42 5.44 21.18
C GLU A 10 7.15 4.85 20.52
N GLY A 11 7.24 4.35 19.29
CA GLY A 11 6.10 3.77 18.56
C GLY A 11 5.13 4.82 17.98
N ASN A 12 5.55 6.09 17.89
CA ASN A 12 4.71 7.18 17.41
C ASN A 12 4.57 7.20 15.87
N ILE A 13 5.37 6.41 15.15
CA ILE A 13 5.30 6.29 13.69
C ILE A 13 4.42 5.09 13.32
N CYS A 14 3.11 5.31 13.26
CA CYS A 14 2.16 4.36 12.70
C CYS A 14 1.70 4.85 11.31
N VAL A 15 2.43 4.43 10.27
CA VAL A 15 2.18 4.94 8.90
C VAL A 15 0.78 4.54 8.43
N ASP A 16 0.31 3.33 8.78
CA ASP A 16 -1.00 2.79 8.40
C ASP A 16 -2.18 3.66 8.87
N GLU A 17 -2.11 4.24 10.06
CA GLU A 17 -3.16 5.13 10.59
C GLU A 17 -3.27 6.46 9.82
N LEU A 18 -2.21 6.82 9.08
CA LEU A 18 -2.18 8.01 8.25
C LEU A 18 -2.64 7.73 6.80
N ILE A 19 -2.85 6.46 6.43
CA ILE A 19 -3.26 6.03 5.08
C ILE A 19 -4.79 6.16 4.94
N VAL A 20 -5.32 7.37 5.12
CA VAL A 20 -6.62 7.70 4.52
C VAL A 20 -6.33 8.14 3.10
N SER A 21 -6.58 7.26 2.13
CA SER A 21 -6.34 7.58 0.72
C SER A 21 -7.11 8.85 0.33
N LYS A 22 -6.36 9.91 -0.01
CA LYS A 22 -6.89 11.17 -0.52
C LYS A 22 -7.13 11.13 -2.04
N HIS A 23 -6.91 9.96 -2.67
CA HIS A 23 -7.12 9.81 -4.10
C HIS A 23 -8.60 10.09 -4.42
N PRO A 24 -8.90 10.98 -5.39
CA PRO A 24 -10.27 11.43 -5.66
C PRO A 24 -11.20 10.27 -6.01
N GLU A 25 -10.66 9.19 -6.57
CA GLU A 25 -11.43 8.01 -6.97
C GLU A 25 -11.64 6.98 -5.86
N TYR A 26 -10.93 7.07 -4.72
CA TYR A 26 -11.00 6.06 -3.67
C TYR A 26 -12.40 5.95 -3.05
N ARG A 27 -13.01 7.09 -2.70
CA ARG A 27 -14.37 7.11 -2.13
C ARG A 27 -15.44 6.65 -3.14
N PRO A 28 -15.47 7.17 -4.40
CA PRO A 28 -16.38 6.65 -5.42
C PRO A 28 -16.22 5.15 -5.68
N LEU A 29 -14.99 4.63 -5.72
CA LEU A 29 -14.72 3.22 -5.93
C LEU A 29 -15.30 2.36 -4.80
N ASN A 30 -15.01 2.72 -3.55
CA ASN A 30 -15.55 2.00 -2.38
C ASN A 30 -17.09 2.04 -2.32
N LYS A 31 -17.70 3.17 -2.72
CA LYS A 31 -19.16 3.24 -2.85
C LYS A 31 -19.69 2.22 -3.87
N ARG A 32 -19.07 2.14 -5.05
CA ARG A 32 -19.44 1.16 -6.09
C ARG A 32 -19.26 -0.29 -5.62
N ILE A 33 -18.20 -0.57 -4.85
CA ILE A 33 -17.99 -1.89 -4.24
C ILE A 33 -19.17 -2.24 -3.33
N SER A 34 -19.54 -1.35 -2.42
CA SER A 34 -20.66 -1.55 -1.48
C SER A 34 -22.00 -1.72 -2.21
N GLU A 35 -22.28 -0.90 -3.22
CA GLU A 35 -23.50 -1.02 -4.04
C GLU A 35 -23.55 -2.36 -4.79
N THR A 36 -22.41 -2.81 -5.31
CA THR A 36 -22.29 -4.10 -5.98
C THR A 36 -22.56 -5.23 -4.99
N LEU A 37 -21.93 -5.21 -3.81
CA LEU A 37 -22.16 -6.19 -2.76
C LEU A 37 -23.62 -6.27 -2.32
N ALA A 38 -24.29 -5.12 -2.16
CA ALA A 38 -25.71 -5.07 -1.82
C ALA A 38 -26.60 -5.69 -2.91
N MET A 39 -26.27 -5.46 -4.19
CA MET A 39 -26.96 -6.13 -5.31
C MET A 39 -26.77 -7.65 -5.25
N TRP A 40 -25.56 -8.15 -5.01
CA TRP A 40 -25.30 -9.59 -4.93
C TRP A 40 -26.00 -10.24 -3.73
N ARG A 41 -26.06 -9.54 -2.59
CA ARG A 41 -26.79 -9.99 -1.40
C ARG A 41 -28.27 -10.27 -1.68
N ASN A 42 -28.89 -9.50 -2.57
CA ASN A 42 -30.29 -9.69 -2.95
C ASN A 42 -30.52 -10.78 -4.01
N LYS A 43 -29.46 -11.23 -4.69
CA LYS A 43 -29.54 -12.20 -5.79
C LYS A 43 -29.12 -13.62 -5.39
N LEU A 44 -28.23 -13.71 -4.41
CA LEU A 44 -27.64 -14.97 -3.97
C LEU A 44 -28.40 -15.58 -2.79
N SER A 45 -28.25 -16.89 -2.61
CA SER A 45 -28.58 -17.52 -1.34
C SER A 45 -27.65 -17.02 -0.24
N GLN A 46 -28.03 -17.16 1.02
CA GLN A 46 -27.16 -16.77 2.14
C GLN A 46 -25.82 -17.52 2.10
N GLU A 47 -25.83 -18.80 1.72
CA GLU A 47 -24.63 -19.63 1.63
C GLU A 47 -23.71 -19.14 0.51
N ASP A 48 -24.23 -18.92 -0.69
CA ASP A 48 -23.43 -18.42 -1.81
C ASP A 48 -22.88 -17.01 -1.54
N TYR A 49 -23.67 -16.17 -0.85
CA TYR A 49 -23.21 -14.84 -0.44
C TYR A 49 -22.07 -14.91 0.57
N ASN A 50 -22.16 -15.80 1.57
CA ASN A 50 -21.07 -16.01 2.53
C ASN A 50 -19.78 -16.48 1.82
N GLN A 51 -19.90 -17.33 0.80
CA GLN A 51 -18.74 -17.76 0.01
C GLN A 51 -18.14 -16.61 -0.81
N LEU A 52 -18.97 -15.71 -1.34
CA LEU A 52 -18.52 -14.48 -2.00
C LEU A 52 -17.77 -13.55 -1.03
N GLU A 53 -18.31 -13.33 0.18
CA GLU A 53 -17.63 -12.54 1.22
C GLU A 53 -16.26 -13.15 1.56
N LYS A 54 -16.20 -14.47 1.77
CA LYS A 54 -14.94 -15.18 2.02
C LYS A 54 -13.93 -15.03 0.88
N LEU A 55 -14.37 -15.08 -0.38
CA LEU A 55 -13.49 -14.84 -1.54
C LEU A 55 -12.95 -13.40 -1.53
N MET A 56 -13.77 -12.42 -1.16
CA MET A 56 -13.34 -11.02 -1.06
C MET A 56 -12.31 -10.81 0.05
N ASP A 57 -12.50 -11.47 1.20
CA ASP A 57 -11.52 -11.45 2.29
C ASP A 57 -10.17 -12.01 1.84
N LEU A 58 -10.16 -13.19 1.20
CA LEU A 58 -8.95 -13.80 0.65
C LEU A 58 -8.25 -12.89 -0.38
N ARG A 59 -9.02 -12.21 -1.22
CA ARG A 59 -8.47 -11.23 -2.19
C ARG A 59 -7.86 -10.02 -1.49
N SER A 60 -8.50 -9.53 -0.42
CA SER A 60 -7.97 -8.42 0.37
C SER A 60 -6.68 -8.81 1.08
N GLU A 61 -6.60 -10.02 1.62
CA GLU A 61 -5.40 -10.55 2.26
C GLU A 61 -4.25 -10.67 1.27
N ALA A 62 -4.49 -11.26 0.08
CA ALA A 62 -3.48 -11.36 -0.96
C ALA A 62 -2.97 -9.97 -1.40
N GLY A 63 -3.87 -9.00 -1.61
CA GLY A 63 -3.49 -7.63 -1.93
C GLY A 63 -2.71 -6.92 -0.82
N SER A 64 -3.00 -7.23 0.45
CA SER A 64 -2.25 -6.72 1.59
C SER A 64 -0.81 -7.27 1.63
N ILE A 65 -0.64 -8.57 1.36
CA ILE A 65 0.67 -9.21 1.24
C ILE A 65 1.48 -8.56 0.11
N GLU A 66 0.90 -8.43 -1.08
CA GLU A 66 1.55 -7.80 -2.23
C GLU A 66 1.96 -6.34 -1.93
N ALA A 67 1.08 -5.57 -1.31
CA ALA A 67 1.36 -4.18 -0.92
C ALA A 67 2.50 -4.09 0.11
N SER A 68 2.53 -5.01 1.09
CA SER A 68 3.60 -5.09 2.09
C SER A 68 4.95 -5.44 1.45
N GLU A 69 4.99 -6.43 0.55
CA GLU A 69 6.20 -6.79 -0.18
C GLU A 69 6.69 -5.65 -1.08
N ALA A 70 5.78 -5.00 -1.81
CA ALA A 70 6.11 -3.85 -2.65
C ALA A 70 6.69 -2.69 -1.83
N PHE A 71 6.09 -2.39 -0.67
CA PHE A 71 6.60 -1.38 0.25
C PHE A 71 8.01 -1.73 0.73
N MET A 72 8.23 -2.93 1.26
CA MET A 72 9.53 -3.37 1.76
C MET A 72 10.61 -3.37 0.67
N ASN A 73 10.28 -3.86 -0.52
CA ASN A 73 11.20 -3.87 -1.65
C ASN A 73 11.50 -2.44 -2.14
N GLY A 74 10.50 -1.56 -2.17
CA GLY A 74 10.67 -0.15 -2.51
C GLY A 74 11.62 0.59 -1.57
N PHE A 75 11.49 0.39 -0.25
CA PHE A 75 12.41 0.97 0.73
C PHE A 75 13.84 0.44 0.59
N LYS A 76 14.01 -0.88 0.40
CA LYS A 76 15.32 -1.48 0.16
C LYS A 76 15.97 -0.90 -1.09
N LEU A 77 15.23 -0.80 -2.19
CA LEU A 77 15.71 -0.20 -3.44
C LEU A 77 16.12 1.26 -3.23
N GLY A 78 15.28 2.06 -2.55
CA GLY A 78 15.59 3.45 -2.23
C GLY A 78 16.89 3.59 -1.42
N ALA A 79 17.10 2.73 -0.41
CA ALA A 79 18.33 2.72 0.37
C ALA A 79 19.57 2.36 -0.48
N VAL A 80 19.46 1.38 -1.38
CA VAL A 80 20.55 1.02 -2.31
C VAL A 80 20.88 2.19 -3.23
N ILE A 81 19.88 2.85 -3.82
CA ILE A 81 20.07 4.04 -4.66
C ILE A 81 20.78 5.16 -3.88
N ILE A 82 20.36 5.45 -2.65
CA ILE A 82 20.99 6.48 -1.81
C ILE A 82 22.44 6.12 -1.51
N MET A 83 22.73 4.87 -1.13
CA MET A 83 24.10 4.42 -0.87
C MET A 83 24.99 4.53 -2.12
N GLU A 84 24.45 4.21 -3.30
CA GLU A 84 25.17 4.34 -4.57
C GLU A 84 25.55 5.80 -4.86
N VAL A 85 24.59 6.72 -4.73
CA VAL A 85 24.79 8.16 -4.91
C VAL A 85 25.80 8.71 -3.90
N LEU A 86 25.67 8.37 -2.62
CA LEU A 86 26.57 8.85 -1.55
C LEU A 86 27.99 8.28 -1.66
N ASN A 87 28.14 7.06 -2.18
CA ASN A 87 29.45 6.45 -2.43
C ASN A 87 30.15 7.02 -3.66
N GLY A 88 29.56 8.01 -4.35
CA GLY A 88 30.20 8.80 -5.39
C GLY A 88 30.57 8.01 -6.64
N LYS A 89 29.87 6.90 -6.92
CA LYS A 89 30.21 6.02 -8.04
C LYS A 89 29.73 6.49 -9.42
N GLU A 90 29.10 7.65 -9.55
CA GLU A 90 28.77 8.22 -10.86
C GLU A 90 28.97 9.74 -10.89
N GLU A 91 29.90 10.20 -11.75
CA GLU A 91 29.76 11.48 -12.45
C GLU A 91 28.61 11.30 -13.45
N LEU A 92 27.56 12.12 -13.33
CA LEU A 92 26.46 12.17 -14.30
C LEU A 92 27.03 12.67 -15.65
N VAL A 93 27.56 11.75 -16.46
CA VAL A 93 27.96 11.90 -17.87
C VAL A 93 28.76 13.18 -18.17
N LYS A 94 30.08 13.06 -18.27
CA LYS A 94 30.94 14.06 -18.94
C LYS A 94 30.55 14.18 -20.41
N GLY A 95 30.53 15.42 -20.90
CA GLY A 95 30.00 15.85 -22.19
C GLY A 95 30.49 15.05 -23.41
N ALA A 96 29.60 14.96 -24.40
CA ALA A 96 29.98 14.67 -25.77
C ALA A 96 30.40 16.01 -26.41
N ASP A 97 31.71 16.24 -26.51
CA ASP A 97 32.33 17.15 -27.49
C ASP A 97 32.60 16.37 -28.79
#